data_AF-A0A814EK44-F1
#
_entry.id   AF-A0A814EK44-F1
#
_cell.length_a   1.000
_cell.length_b   1.000
_cell.length_c   1.000
_cell.angle_alpha   90.00
_cell.angle_beta   90.00
_cell.angle_gamma   90.00
#
_symmetry.space_group_name_H-M   'P 1'
#
loop_
_entity.id
_entity.type
_entity.pdbx_description
1 polymer ?
#
loop_
_entity_poly.entity_id
_entity_poly.type
_entity_poly.pdbx_seq_one_letter_code
_entity_poly.pdbx_strand_id
1 'polypeptide(L)'
;MADTPPNFLCPITHELMTDPVIDSDGNSYERSAIEEWLKQHSTSPITRTPLHLNDLRPNRALRESIEEYRNKQSSSKTITKTNSITIDINQSFDLKVTSSWLNEFTHISIQPPEGIGIRAPCDICCVVDTSGSMSTNVEIQGTSDDKESCVLSQLDLVKHALKTIIHSLTQNDR
;
A
#
# COMPACT_ATOMS: atom_id res chain seq x y z
N MET A 1 -14.87 6.06 22.78
CA MET A 1 -14.13 7.31 22.56
C MET A 1 -12.99 6.94 21.63
N ALA A 2 -12.98 7.46 20.40
CA ALA A 2 -11.98 7.08 19.41
C ALA A 2 -10.62 7.65 19.83
N ASP A 3 -9.69 6.79 20.23
CA ASP A 3 -8.35 7.20 20.63
C ASP A 3 -7.59 7.69 19.38
N THR A 4 -7.50 9.01 19.24
CA THR A 4 -6.72 9.64 18.19
C THR A 4 -5.27 9.68 18.65
N PRO A 5 -4.29 9.18 17.86
CA PRO A 5 -2.89 9.24 18.23
C PRO A 5 -2.49 10.67 18.59
N PRO A 6 -1.82 10.89 19.75
CA PRO A 6 -1.49 12.24 20.22
C PRO A 6 -0.61 13.01 19.23
N ASN A 7 0.17 12.30 18.40
CA ASN A 7 1.04 12.89 17.38
C ASN A 7 0.29 13.54 16.21
N PHE A 8 -1.02 13.29 16.07
CA PHE A 8 -1.86 13.89 15.03
C PHE A 8 -2.65 15.11 15.54
N LEU A 9 -2.60 15.36 16.85
CA LEU A 9 -3.28 16.49 17.46
C LEU A 9 -2.37 17.72 17.47
N CYS A 10 -2.95 18.87 17.18
CA CYS A 10 -2.24 20.14 17.29
C CYS A 10 -2.00 20.48 18.78
N PRO A 11 -0.78 20.85 19.18
CA PRO A 11 -0.49 21.30 20.55
C PRO A 11 -1.23 22.58 20.99
N ILE A 12 -1.75 23.36 20.04
CA ILE A 12 -2.46 24.63 20.31
C ILE A 12 -3.97 24.40 20.36
N THR A 13 -4.54 23.75 19.34
CA THR A 13 -6.01 23.57 19.24
C THR A 13 -6.49 22.29 19.90
N HIS A 14 -5.60 21.34 20.18
CA HIS A 14 -5.91 20.00 20.70
C HIS A 14 -6.84 19.19 19.77
N GLU A 15 -6.96 19.60 18.51
CA GLU A 15 -7.73 18.93 17.47
C GLU A 15 -6.83 18.28 16.42
N LEU A 16 -7.39 17.37 15.64
CA LEU A 16 -6.70 16.70 14.54
C LEU A 16 -6.23 17.73 13.50
N MET A 17 -4.94 17.73 13.19
CA MET A 17 -4.38 18.67 12.21
C MET A 17 -4.90 18.40 10.79
N THR A 18 -5.28 19.46 10.07
CA THR A 18 -5.68 19.40 8.65
C THR A 18 -4.54 19.83 7.74
N ASP A 19 -3.81 20.90 8.08
CA ASP A 19 -2.62 21.32 7.36
C ASP A 19 -1.42 21.47 8.31
N PRO A 20 -0.75 20.34 8.64
CA PRO A 20 0.36 20.35 9.58
C PRO A 20 1.59 21.06 9.01
N VAL A 21 2.15 21.97 9.79
CA VAL A 21 3.44 22.64 9.54
C VAL A 21 4.43 22.28 10.65
N ILE A 22 5.70 22.12 10.29
CA ILE A 22 6.79 21.74 11.19
C ILE A 22 7.77 22.90 11.37
N ASP A 23 8.26 23.09 12.59
CA ASP A 23 9.35 24.01 12.90
C ASP A 23 10.74 23.36 12.71
N SER A 24 11.81 24.10 12.94
CA SER A 24 13.19 23.59 12.90
C SER A 24 13.51 22.57 14.00
N ASP A 25 12.73 22.59 15.09
CA ASP A 25 12.92 21.74 16.27
C ASP A 25 12.17 20.39 16.13
N GLY A 26 11.38 20.23 15.06
CA GLY A 26 10.65 19.01 14.74
C GLY A 26 9.21 18.95 15.30
N ASN A 27 8.71 20.03 15.89
CA ASN A 27 7.35 20.11 16.40
C ASN A 27 6.38 20.47 15.28
N SER A 28 5.23 19.80 15.25
CA SER A 28 4.18 20.03 14.25
C SER A 28 2.98 20.76 14.85
N TYR A 29 2.44 21.71 14.11
CA TYR A 29 1.30 22.54 14.48
C TYR A 29 0.31 22.63 13.32
N GLU A 30 -0.94 22.97 13.62
CA GLU A 30 -1.89 23.39 12.59
C GLU A 30 -1.46 24.76 12.05
N ARG A 31 -1.42 24.91 10.71
CA ARG A 31 -0.99 26.16 10.06
C ARG A 31 -1.71 27.39 10.61
N SER A 32 -3.03 27.37 10.62
CA SER A 32 -3.83 28.53 11.05
C SER A 32 -3.55 28.92 12.50
N ALA A 33 -3.39 27.93 13.38
CA ALA A 33 -3.17 28.13 14.80
C ALA A 33 -1.78 28.71 15.09
N ILE A 34 -0.71 28.20 14.45
CA ILE A 34 0.64 28.72 14.67
C ILE A 34 0.82 30.10 14.02
N GLU A 35 0.19 30.36 12.88
CA GLU A 35 0.21 31.68 12.25
C GLU A 35 -0.47 32.74 13.12
N GLU A 36 -1.56 32.40 13.80
CA GLU A 36 -2.23 33.31 14.75
C GLU A 36 -1.41 33.50 16.04
N TRP A 37 -0.80 32.44 16.55
CA TRP A 37 0.11 32.50 17.69
C TRP A 37 1.29 33.43 17.41
N LEU A 38 1.94 33.30 16.25
CA LEU A 38 3.11 34.08 15.87
C LEU A 38 2.82 35.58 15.65
N LYS A 39 1.55 35.96 15.47
CA LYS A 39 1.14 37.38 15.45
C LYS A 39 1.21 38.03 16.83
N GLN A 40 1.04 37.24 17.90
CA GLN A 40 0.99 37.72 19.28
C GLN A 40 2.27 37.38 20.06
N HIS A 41 2.93 36.28 19.71
CA HIS A 41 4.10 35.74 20.41
C HIS A 41 5.13 35.22 19.41
N SER A 42 6.33 35.81 19.37
CA SER A 42 7.41 35.36 18.46
C SER A 42 8.20 34.16 19.00
N THR A 43 7.53 33.20 19.62
CA THR A 43 8.14 32.02 20.26
C THR A 43 7.35 30.75 19.96
N SER A 44 7.99 29.59 20.03
CA SER A 44 7.32 28.29 19.94
C SER A 44 6.42 28.03 21.16
N PRO A 45 5.16 27.57 20.99
CA PRO A 45 4.28 27.20 22.08
C PRO A 45 4.82 26.08 22.99
N ILE A 46 5.69 25.21 22.45
CA ILE A 46 6.20 24.02 23.16
C ILE A 46 7.57 24.32 23.78
N THR A 47 8.53 24.71 22.95
CA THR A 47 9.93 24.84 23.36
C THR A 47 10.26 26.23 23.91
N ARG A 48 9.35 27.20 23.73
CA ARG A 48 9.54 28.63 24.07
C ARG A 48 10.79 29.25 23.41
N THR A 49 11.32 28.62 22.38
CA THR A 49 12.42 29.14 21.56
C THR A 49 11.88 30.22 20.61
N PRO A 50 12.70 31.20 20.19
CA PRO A 50 12.31 32.15 19.16
C PRO A 50 11.92 31.42 17.87
N LEU A 51 10.73 31.70 17.34
CA LEU A 51 10.21 31.07 16.13
C LEU A 51 9.59 32.14 15.24
N HIS A 52 9.92 32.12 13.95
CA HIS A 52 9.32 33.01 12.96
C HIS A 52 8.54 32.23 11.90
N LEU A 53 7.64 32.94 11.22
CA LEU A 53 6.80 32.41 10.14
C LEU A 53 7.60 31.77 8.99
N ASN A 54 8.81 32.28 8.73
CA ASN A 54 9.70 31.78 7.69
C ASN A 54 10.38 30.45 8.05
N ASP A 55 10.40 30.08 9.33
CA ASP A 55 11.02 28.84 9.79
C ASP A 55 10.06 27.65 9.67
N LEU A 56 8.77 27.92 9.43
CA LEU A 56 7.75 26.91 9.27
C LEU A 56 7.78 26.29 7.87
N ARG A 57 7.79 24.96 7.83
CA ARG A 57 7.73 24.19 6.58
C ARG A 57 6.49 23.30 6.57
N PRO A 58 5.82 23.10 5.43
CA PRO A 58 4.72 22.15 5.33
C PRO A 58 5.20 20.72 5.65
N ASN A 59 4.52 20.02 6.58
CA ASN A 59 4.84 18.64 6.92
C ASN A 59 3.97 17.68 6.10
N ARG A 60 4.37 17.45 4.84
CA ARG A 60 3.62 16.61 3.90
C ARG A 60 3.44 15.16 4.37
N ALA A 61 4.49 14.58 4.96
CA ALA A 61 4.44 13.20 5.46
C ALA A 61 3.42 13.03 6.60
N LEU A 62 3.35 14.00 7.52
CA LEU A 62 2.36 13.99 8.58
C LEU A 62 0.95 14.21 8.04
N ARG A 63 0.79 15.11 7.07
CA ARG A 63 -0.50 15.35 6.41
C ARG A 63 -1.04 14.07 5.75
N GLU A 64 -0.21 13.38 4.98
CA GLU A 64 -0.56 12.09 4.37
C GLU A 64 -0.95 11.06 5.44
N SER A 65 -0.17 10.96 6.52
CA SER A 65 -0.45 10.04 7.64
C SER A 65 -1.80 10.32 8.32
N ILE A 66 -2.17 11.59 8.49
CA ILE A 66 -3.44 11.99 9.09
C ILE A 66 -4.61 11.73 8.14
N GLU A 67 -4.45 12.01 6.84
CA GLU A 67 -5.47 11.70 5.82
C GLU A 67 -5.74 10.18 5.78
N GLU A 68 -4.69 9.36 5.84
CA GLU A 68 -4.83 7.91 5.96
C GLU A 68 -5.58 7.47 7.21
N TYR A 69 -5.28 8.07 8.36
CA TYR A 69 -5.96 7.79 9.62
C TYR A 69 -7.45 8.15 9.54
N ARG A 70 -7.78 9.32 8.96
CA ARG A 70 -9.17 9.77 8.76
C ARG A 70 -9.93 8.82 7.85
N ASN A 71 -9.30 8.37 6.76
CA ASN A 71 -9.88 7.39 5.85
C ASN A 71 -10.16 6.06 6.55
N LYS A 72 -9.22 5.55 7.36
CA LYS A 72 -9.39 4.32 8.16
C LYS A 72 -10.55 4.41 9.18
N GLN A 73 -10.76 5.57 9.79
CA GLN A 73 -11.86 5.78 10.75
C GLN A 73 -13.23 5.88 10.05
N SER A 74 -13.29 6.50 8.86
CA SER A 74 -14.51 6.51 8.04
C SER A 74 -14.86 5.15 7.44
N SER A 75 -13.87 4.25 7.32
CA SER A 75 -14.02 2.93 6.69
C SER A 75 -14.30 1.79 7.68
N SER A 76 -15.18 1.99 8.67
CA SER A 76 -15.91 0.84 9.26
C SER A 76 -16.83 0.11 8.24
N LYS A 77 -16.71 0.43 6.95
CA LYS A 77 -16.95 -0.51 5.86
C LYS A 77 -15.74 -0.54 4.92
N THR A 78 -15.09 -1.71 4.90
CA THR A 78 -14.30 -2.26 3.80
C THR A 78 -12.86 -1.74 3.63
N ILE A 79 -11.90 -2.61 3.98
CA ILE A 79 -10.52 -2.70 3.49
C ILE A 79 -10.52 -2.37 1.97
N THR A 80 -9.68 -1.51 1.40
CA THR A 80 -8.35 -1.87 0.89
C THR A 80 -7.65 -0.61 0.35
N LYS A 81 -6.42 -0.33 0.78
CA LYS A 81 -5.47 0.44 -0.02
C LYS A 81 -4.87 -0.53 -1.05
N THR A 82 -5.40 -0.51 -2.26
CA THR A 82 -4.74 -1.00 -3.46
C THR A 82 -4.76 0.14 -4.46
N ASN A 83 -3.66 0.36 -5.17
CA ASN A 83 -3.65 1.15 -6.41
C ASN A 83 -4.86 0.72 -7.23
N SER A 84 -5.85 1.61 -7.35
CA SER A 84 -7.20 1.24 -7.74
C SER A 84 -7.24 1.13 -9.25
N ILE A 85 -7.14 -0.10 -9.77
CA ILE A 85 -7.80 -0.43 -11.02
C ILE A 85 -9.28 -0.51 -10.67
N THR A 86 -10.06 0.47 -11.13
CA THR A 86 -11.53 0.45 -11.01
C THR A 86 -12.05 -0.67 -11.91
N ILE A 87 -12.31 -1.84 -11.33
CA ILE A 87 -13.10 -2.87 -12.00
C ILE A 87 -14.55 -2.43 -11.85
N ASP A 88 -15.14 -2.01 -12.96
CA ASP A 88 -16.53 -1.58 -13.05
C ASP A 88 -17.45 -2.79 -12.85
N ILE A 89 -17.72 -3.13 -11.58
CA ILE A 89 -18.57 -4.27 -11.16
C ILE A 89 -20.06 -4.05 -11.43
N ASN A 90 -20.43 -3.05 -12.23
CA ASN A 90 -21.80 -2.86 -12.71
C ASN A 90 -22.22 -3.91 -13.75
N GLN A 91 -21.31 -4.80 -14.17
CA GLN A 91 -21.65 -6.03 -14.87
C GLN A 91 -21.78 -7.17 -13.86
N SER A 92 -23.03 -7.56 -13.54
CA SER A 92 -23.31 -8.86 -12.95
C SER A 92 -22.94 -9.93 -13.97
N PHE A 93 -21.98 -10.79 -13.65
CA PHE A 93 -21.61 -11.93 -14.48
C PHE A 93 -22.09 -13.22 -13.81
N ASP A 94 -22.85 -14.02 -14.56
CA ASP A 94 -23.29 -15.33 -14.11
C ASP A 94 -22.11 -16.31 -14.19
N LEU A 95 -21.48 -16.55 -13.04
CA LEU A 95 -20.48 -17.62 -12.89
C LEU A 95 -21.19 -18.96 -12.78
N LYS A 96 -20.87 -19.88 -13.70
CA LYS A 96 -21.27 -21.27 -13.53
C LYS A 96 -20.25 -21.98 -12.65
N VAL A 97 -20.57 -22.09 -11.36
CA VAL A 97 -19.80 -22.87 -10.40
C VAL A 97 -20.38 -24.28 -10.33
N THR A 98 -19.54 -25.29 -10.54
CA THR A 98 -19.90 -26.69 -10.36
C THR A 98 -19.05 -27.30 -9.27
N SER A 99 -19.70 -27.91 -8.27
CA SER A 99 -19.03 -28.64 -7.21
C SER A 99 -19.33 -30.13 -7.35
N SER A 100 -18.30 -30.97 -7.35
CA SER A 100 -18.43 -32.42 -7.29
C SER A 100 -17.51 -32.99 -6.23
N TRP A 101 -17.95 -34.05 -5.56
CA TRP A 101 -17.14 -34.75 -4.58
C TRP A 101 -16.57 -36.02 -5.22
N LEU A 102 -15.25 -36.14 -5.26
CA LEU A 102 -14.55 -37.27 -5.88
C LEU A 102 -13.24 -37.53 -5.13
N ASN A 103 -12.95 -38.81 -4.84
CA ASN A 103 -11.71 -39.24 -4.18
C ASN A 103 -11.40 -38.50 -2.86
N GLU A 104 -12.39 -38.35 -1.97
CA GLU A 104 -12.29 -37.59 -0.70
C GLU A 104 -12.11 -36.07 -0.85
N PHE A 105 -11.98 -35.55 -2.08
CA PHE A 105 -11.82 -34.12 -2.34
C PHE A 105 -13.09 -33.49 -2.91
N THR A 106 -13.31 -32.21 -2.59
CA THR A 106 -14.34 -31.39 -3.25
C THR A 106 -13.71 -30.70 -4.44
N HIS A 107 -14.03 -31.15 -5.63
CA HIS A 107 -13.69 -30.47 -6.87
C HIS A 107 -14.65 -29.30 -7.08
N ILE A 108 -14.10 -28.09 -7.15
CA ILE A 108 -14.83 -26.89 -7.51
C ILE A 108 -14.31 -26.48 -8.89
N SER A 109 -15.16 -26.54 -9.90
CA SER A 109 -14.87 -26.06 -11.24
C SER A 109 -15.69 -24.80 -11.49
N ILE A 110 -14.98 -23.69 -11.70
CA ILE A 110 -15.54 -22.39 -12.00
C ILE A 110 -15.37 -22.16 -13.50
N GLN A 111 -16.48 -22.10 -14.24
CA GLN A 111 -16.44 -21.78 -15.66
C GLN A 111 -16.66 -20.27 -15.84
N PRO A 112 -15.73 -19.56 -16.51
CA PRO A 112 -15.94 -18.15 -16.82
C PRO A 112 -17.17 -17.98 -17.74
N PRO A 113 -17.88 -16.84 -17.68
CA PRO A 113 -19.03 -16.59 -18.53
C PRO A 113 -18.61 -16.61 -20.01
N GLU A 114 -19.37 -17.31 -20.86
CA GLU A 114 -19.18 -17.23 -22.31
C GLU A 114 -19.65 -15.85 -22.78
N GLY A 115 -18.71 -14.99 -23.21
CA GLY A 115 -19.04 -13.74 -23.90
C GLY A 115 -18.62 -12.42 -23.26
N ILE A 116 -17.68 -12.40 -22.32
CA ILE A 116 -16.97 -11.14 -21.99
C ILE A 116 -15.72 -11.12 -22.86
N GLY A 117 -15.63 -10.14 -23.76
CA GLY A 117 -14.71 -10.09 -24.90
C GLY A 117 -13.23 -10.33 -24.60
N ILE A 118 -12.43 -10.39 -25.67
CA ILE A 118 -10.96 -10.50 -25.62
C ILE A 118 -10.45 -9.60 -24.49
N ARG A 119 -9.80 -10.21 -23.49
CA ARG A 119 -9.13 -9.48 -22.41
C ARG A 119 -8.35 -8.32 -23.03
N ALA A 120 -8.48 -7.12 -22.47
CA ALA A 120 -7.72 -5.98 -22.95
C ALA A 120 -6.22 -6.36 -22.99
N PRO A 121 -5.50 -6.06 -24.08
CA PRO A 121 -4.07 -6.28 -24.18
C PRO A 121 -3.31 -5.74 -22.97
N CYS A 122 -2.33 -6.48 -22.46
CA CYS A 122 -1.41 -6.00 -21.44
C CYS A 122 0.01 -5.92 -21.99
N ASP A 123 0.69 -4.85 -21.63
CA ASP A 123 2.12 -4.66 -21.85
C ASP A 123 2.87 -4.94 -20.53
N ILE A 124 3.80 -5.89 -20.51
CA ILE A 124 4.55 -6.29 -19.32
C ILE A 124 6.04 -5.94 -19.51
N CYS A 125 6.54 -5.02 -18.68
CA CYS A 125 7.96 -4.73 -18.57
C CYS A 125 8.54 -5.39 -17.31
N CYS A 126 9.43 -6.37 -17.49
CA CYS A 126 10.11 -7.05 -16.39
C CYS A 126 11.53 -6.53 -16.23
N VAL A 127 11.81 -5.87 -15.10
CA VAL A 127 13.17 -5.51 -14.70
C VAL A 127 13.65 -6.55 -13.69
N VAL A 128 14.70 -7.28 -14.06
CA VAL A 128 15.24 -8.35 -13.23
C VAL A 128 16.58 -7.89 -12.66
N ASP A 129 16.70 -7.91 -11.34
CA ASP A 129 17.99 -7.71 -10.68
C ASP A 129 18.93 -8.88 -11.04
N THR A 130 20.17 -8.55 -11.37
CA THR A 130 21.24 -9.53 -11.62
C THR A 130 22.41 -9.36 -10.64
N SER A 131 22.16 -8.68 -9.51
CA SER A 131 23.14 -8.53 -8.43
C SER A 131 23.59 -9.88 -7.87
N GLY A 132 24.70 -9.89 -7.13
CA GLY A 132 25.28 -11.12 -6.57
C GLY A 132 24.31 -11.95 -5.73
N SER A 133 23.33 -11.32 -5.07
CA SER A 133 22.31 -12.02 -4.29
C SER A 133 21.44 -12.97 -5.12
N MET A 134 21.25 -12.68 -6.40
CA MET A 134 20.43 -13.46 -7.32
C MET A 134 21.09 -14.78 -7.73
N SER A 135 22.40 -14.92 -7.48
CA SER A 135 23.15 -16.17 -7.69
C SER A 135 23.06 -17.15 -6.51
N THR A 136 22.42 -16.76 -5.40
CA THR A 136 22.25 -17.63 -4.24
C THR A 136 21.24 -18.75 -4.53
N ASN A 137 21.47 -19.92 -3.92
CA ASN A 137 20.55 -21.05 -4.03
C ASN A 137 19.22 -20.74 -3.33
N VAL A 138 18.13 -21.24 -3.89
CA VAL A 138 16.79 -21.13 -3.29
C VAL A 138 16.71 -22.06 -2.07
N GLU A 139 16.30 -21.53 -0.93
CA GLU A 139 16.01 -22.30 0.28
C GLU A 139 14.51 -22.64 0.34
N ILE A 140 14.18 -23.91 0.55
CA ILE A 140 12.82 -24.35 0.84
C ILE A 140 12.70 -24.46 2.36
N GLN A 141 11.73 -23.75 2.94
CA GLN A 141 11.44 -23.85 4.36
C GLN A 141 10.58 -25.09 4.61
N GLY A 142 11.18 -26.13 5.18
CA GLY A 142 10.48 -27.35 5.59
C GLY A 142 9.57 -27.14 6.80
N THR A 143 8.70 -28.12 7.07
CA THR A 143 7.82 -28.15 8.25
C THR A 143 8.58 -28.45 9.55
N SER A 144 9.80 -28.95 9.43
CA SER A 144 10.80 -29.08 10.49
C SER A 144 11.90 -28.06 10.16
N ASP A 145 12.52 -27.45 11.16
CA ASP A 145 13.45 -26.29 11.09
C ASP A 145 14.72 -26.50 10.21
N ASP A 146 14.76 -27.57 9.41
CA ASP A 146 15.77 -27.84 8.39
C ASP A 146 15.45 -27.09 7.10
N LYS A 147 16.30 -26.12 6.77
CA LYS A 147 16.29 -25.43 5.48
C LYS A 147 16.98 -26.30 4.44
N GLU A 148 16.22 -26.80 3.48
CA GLU A 148 16.79 -27.54 2.35
C GLU A 148 17.15 -26.55 1.24
N SER A 149 18.42 -26.54 0.81
CA SER A 149 18.85 -25.72 -0.33
C SER A 149 18.65 -26.48 -1.63
N CYS A 150 18.00 -25.84 -2.60
CA CYS A 150 17.76 -26.39 -3.92
C CYS A 150 18.96 -26.14 -4.84
N VAL A 151 19.05 -26.92 -5.92
CA VAL A 151 20.10 -26.78 -6.95
C VAL A 151 19.86 -25.58 -7.87
N LEU A 152 18.73 -24.89 -7.73
CA LEU A 152 18.38 -23.72 -8.52
C LEU A 152 18.75 -22.43 -7.80
N SER A 153 19.30 -21.47 -8.54
CA SER A 153 19.50 -20.11 -8.04
C SER A 153 18.20 -19.33 -7.99
N GLN A 154 18.15 -18.26 -7.18
CA GLN A 154 17.03 -17.33 -7.17
C GLN A 154 16.77 -16.75 -8.58
N LEU A 155 17.83 -16.45 -9.34
CA LEU A 155 17.72 -15.99 -10.72
C LEU A 155 17.07 -17.03 -11.63
N ASP A 156 17.36 -18.32 -11.46
CA ASP A 156 16.76 -19.37 -12.28
C ASP A 156 15.28 -19.55 -11.97
N LEU A 157 14.87 -19.40 -10.70
CA LEU A 157 13.46 -19.38 -10.32
C LEU A 157 12.74 -18.19 -10.99
N VAL A 158 13.32 -16.99 -10.92
CA VAL A 158 12.75 -15.79 -11.55
C VAL A 158 12.62 -15.95 -13.06
N LYS A 159 13.65 -16.49 -13.74
CA LYS A 159 13.60 -16.77 -15.19
C LYS A 159 12.46 -17.74 -15.53
N HIS A 160 12.27 -18.79 -14.75
CA HIS A 160 11.18 -19.74 -15.00
C HIS A 160 9.82 -19.10 -14.77
N ALA A 161 9.65 -18.31 -13.71
CA ALA A 161 8.41 -17.58 -13.45
C ALA A 161 8.07 -16.62 -14.61
N LEU A 162 9.06 -15.87 -15.11
CA LEU A 162 8.87 -14.98 -16.26
C LEU A 162 8.49 -15.74 -17.53
N LYS A 163 9.14 -16.87 -17.80
CA LYS A 163 8.73 -17.73 -18.92
C LYS A 163 7.30 -18.21 -18.78
N THR A 164 6.86 -18.61 -17.59
CA THR A 164 5.47 -19.03 -17.34
C THR A 164 4.49 -17.90 -17.58
N ILE A 165 4.81 -16.68 -17.13
CA ILE A 165 4.00 -15.48 -17.39
C ILE A 165 3.86 -15.26 -18.89
N ILE A 166 4.98 -15.26 -19.64
CA ILE A 166 4.98 -15.09 -21.10
C ILE A 166 4.15 -16.17 -21.79
N HIS A 167 4.19 -17.43 -21.33
CA HIS A 167 3.37 -18.50 -21.90
C HIS A 167 1.87 -18.36 -21.57
N SER A 168 1.53 -17.56 -20.56
CA SER A 168 0.15 -17.24 -20.22
C SER A 168 -0.39 -16.04 -21.01
N LEU A 169 0.48 -15.32 -21.74
CA LEU A 169 0.10 -14.20 -22.58
C LEU A 169 -0.52 -14.66 -23.90
N THR A 170 -1.45 -13.86 -24.40
CA THR A 170 -2.11 -14.06 -25.69
C THR A 170 -1.36 -13.29 -26.79
N GLN A 171 -1.68 -13.55 -28.06
CA GLN A 171 -1.03 -12.88 -29.21
C GLN A 171 -1.21 -11.35 -29.23
N ASN A 172 -2.14 -10.81 -28.45
CA ASN A 172 -2.38 -9.37 -28.35
C ASN A 172 -1.61 -8.70 -27.20
N ASP A 173 -1.05 -9.47 -26.26
CA ASP A 173 -0.25 -8.96 -25.15
C ASP A 173 1.21 -8.71 -25.58
N ARG A 174 1.93 -7.81 -24.89
CA ARG A 174 3.31 -7.43 -25.23
C ARG A 174 4.26 -7.45 -24.04
#